data_AF-A0A0J0YLY9-F1
#
_entry.id   AF-A0A0J0YLY9-F1
#
_cell.length_a   1.000
_cell.length_b   1.000
_cell.length_c   1.000
_cell.angle_alpha   90.00
_cell.angle_beta   90.00
_cell.angle_gamma   90.00
#
_symmetry.space_group_name_H-M   'P 1'
#
loop_
_entity.id
_entity.type
_entity.pdbx_description
1 polymer ?
#
loop_
_entity_poly.entity_id
_entity_poly.type
_entity_poly.pdbx_seq_one_letter_code
_entity_poly.pdbx_strand_id
1 'polypeptide(L)'
;MMLAEVETFLSRPIAPTRRVAIGRLELPVDPAPGFGGILLGAIAARFAPEIDSDMHAEILQLMSQLEAGNSIPQPKLRHRLQEDTVGLQRCVHRVIGEGEHLEFQFDEDQGTPAQHVLCAAYAAARVPWDVVPAVMSTVHKGLMWQGGSESALLAYLSGRSGVVAISSVGDPVSWALAMLDLRDSQSASPSRKDVQRAFRTRLRAAHPDHGAADDSAAARITELTEARRILLG
;
A
#
# COMPACT_ATOMS: atom_id res chain seq x y z
N MET A 1 -11.85 -6.99 10.24
CA MET A 1 -11.64 -5.65 10.86
C MET A 1 -11.28 -4.67 9.76
N MET A 2 -11.85 -3.46 9.72
CA MET A 2 -11.46 -2.47 8.70
C MET A 2 -10.08 -1.89 9.07
N LEU A 3 -9.17 -1.86 8.09
CA LEU A 3 -7.78 -1.43 8.26
C LEU A 3 -7.46 -0.11 7.57
N ALA A 4 -8.13 0.18 6.44
CA ALA A 4 -8.10 1.47 5.78
C ALA A 4 -9.38 1.67 4.95
N GLU A 5 -9.80 2.92 4.80
CA GLU A 5 -10.95 3.32 3.98
C GLU A 5 -10.63 4.64 3.24
N VAL A 6 -11.02 4.69 1.97
CA VAL A 6 -11.00 5.91 1.16
C VAL A 6 -12.41 6.15 0.63
N GLU A 7 -13.02 7.26 1.04
CA GLU A 7 -14.27 7.74 0.48
C GLU A 7 -14.00 8.85 -0.54
N THR A 8 -14.66 8.72 -1.69
CA THR A 8 -14.59 9.69 -2.78
C THR A 8 -15.98 9.95 -3.33
N PHE A 9 -16.11 11.03 -4.08
CA PHE A 9 -17.33 11.40 -4.76
C PHE A 9 -17.02 11.69 -6.23
N LEU A 10 -17.66 10.95 -7.12
CA LEU A 10 -17.31 10.89 -8.53
C LEU A 10 -18.51 11.35 -9.37
N SER A 11 -18.26 12.19 -10.38
CA SER A 11 -19.30 12.47 -11.38
C SER A 11 -19.60 11.21 -12.20
N ARG A 12 -20.86 11.03 -12.60
CA ARG A 12 -21.27 10.00 -13.58
C ARG A 12 -20.40 10.07 -14.84
N PRO A 13 -20.03 8.95 -15.48
CA PRO A 13 -19.19 8.93 -16.68
C PRO A 13 -19.71 9.80 -17.84
N ILE A 14 -21.02 9.95 -17.96
CA ILE A 14 -21.70 10.67 -19.06
C ILE A 14 -21.90 12.16 -18.72
N ALA A 15 -21.51 12.61 -17.52
CA ALA A 15 -21.68 14.01 -17.13
C ALA A 15 -20.75 14.94 -17.95
N PRO A 16 -21.25 16.10 -18.43
CA PRO A 16 -20.45 17.03 -19.22
C PRO A 16 -19.30 17.65 -18.42
N THR A 17 -19.41 17.70 -17.09
CA THR A 17 -18.34 18.12 -16.18
C THR A 17 -17.84 16.91 -15.40
N ARG A 18 -16.57 16.54 -15.62
CA ARG A 18 -15.91 15.47 -14.88
C ARG A 18 -15.38 16.02 -13.57
N ARG A 19 -16.04 15.67 -12.47
CA ARG A 19 -15.77 16.20 -11.12
C ARG A 19 -15.36 15.06 -10.21
N VAL A 20 -14.41 15.34 -9.34
CA VAL A 20 -13.99 14.44 -8.26
C VAL A 20 -13.91 15.25 -6.97
N ALA A 21 -14.31 14.64 -5.87
CA ALA A 21 -14.10 15.18 -4.54
C ALA A 21 -13.62 14.06 -3.61
N ILE A 22 -12.77 14.43 -2.65
CA ILE A 22 -12.25 13.52 -1.64
C ILE A 22 -13.11 13.69 -0.39
N GLY A 23 -13.70 12.59 0.07
CA GLY A 23 -14.52 12.52 1.27
C GLY A 23 -13.68 12.18 2.50
N ARG A 24 -14.24 11.33 3.36
CA ARG A 24 -13.53 10.79 4.53
C ARG A 24 -12.32 9.94 4.10
N LEU A 25 -11.21 10.13 4.81
CA LEU A 25 -10.00 9.32 4.66
C LEU A 25 -9.67 8.67 6.00
N GLU A 26 -9.64 7.34 6.03
CA GLU A 26 -9.10 6.56 7.13
C GLU A 26 -7.88 5.80 6.61
N LEU A 27 -6.73 6.49 6.63
CA LEU A 27 -5.49 6.03 6.02
C LEU A 27 -4.38 5.89 7.06
N PRO A 28 -4.32 4.78 7.82
CA PRO A 28 -3.17 4.51 8.67
C PRO A 28 -1.92 4.31 7.81
N VAL A 29 -0.98 5.24 7.90
CA VAL A 29 0.24 5.29 7.07
C VAL A 29 1.52 5.19 7.87
N ASP A 30 1.44 5.05 9.20
CA ASP A 30 2.60 4.85 10.06
C ASP A 30 2.61 3.38 10.55
N PRO A 31 3.72 2.64 10.36
CA PRO A 31 4.90 3.01 9.56
C PRO A 31 4.61 2.97 8.05
N ALA A 32 5.27 3.86 7.31
CA ALA A 32 5.04 4.02 5.88
C ALA A 32 5.35 2.73 5.08
N PRO A 33 4.52 2.34 4.10
CA PRO A 33 3.34 3.07 3.59
C PRO A 33 2.04 2.83 4.37
N GLY A 34 2.06 1.96 5.40
CA GLY A 34 0.89 1.51 6.17
C GLY A 34 -0.22 0.88 5.32
N PHE A 35 -1.35 0.56 5.96
CA PHE A 35 -2.53 0.05 5.25
C PHE A 35 -3.14 1.09 4.31
N GLY A 36 -3.04 2.38 4.68
CA GLY A 36 -3.53 3.48 3.85
C GLY A 36 -2.79 3.57 2.52
N GLY A 37 -1.46 3.57 2.53
CA GLY A 37 -0.68 3.59 1.29
C GLY A 37 -0.84 2.31 0.47
N ILE A 38 -0.99 1.14 1.12
CA ILE A 38 -1.31 -0.12 0.43
C ILE A 38 -2.67 -0.03 -0.27
N LEU A 39 -3.71 0.50 0.39
CA LEU A 39 -5.03 0.71 -0.23
C LEU A 39 -4.93 1.61 -1.46
N LEU A 40 -4.26 2.76 -1.34
CA LEU A 40 -4.10 3.71 -2.46
C LEU A 40 -3.33 3.09 -3.64
N GLY A 41 -2.28 2.32 -3.35
CA GLY A 41 -1.57 1.53 -4.37
C GLY A 41 -2.43 0.45 -5.00
N ALA A 42 -3.29 -0.21 -4.23
CA ALA A 42 -4.18 -1.25 -4.73
C ALA A 42 -5.29 -0.68 -5.62
N ILE A 43 -5.83 0.50 -5.29
CA ILE A 43 -6.75 1.25 -6.17
C ILE A 43 -6.04 1.55 -7.51
N ALA A 44 -4.81 2.07 -7.46
CA ALA A 44 -4.04 2.32 -8.68
C ALA A 44 -3.83 1.03 -9.51
N ALA A 45 -3.45 -0.07 -8.86
CA ALA A 45 -3.27 -1.37 -9.52
C ALA A 45 -4.54 -1.93 -10.14
N ARG A 46 -5.70 -1.74 -9.49
CA ARG A 46 -6.98 -2.25 -9.96
C ARG A 46 -7.47 -1.54 -11.22
N PHE A 47 -7.29 -0.22 -11.28
CA PHE A 47 -7.90 0.62 -12.31
C PHE A 47 -6.92 1.09 -13.40
N ALA A 48 -5.60 1.09 -13.16
CA ALA A 48 -4.61 1.49 -14.16
C ALA A 48 -4.66 0.69 -15.49
N PRO A 49 -4.96 -0.62 -15.52
CA PRO A 49 -5.04 -1.36 -16.79
C PRO A 49 -6.09 -0.84 -17.78
N GLU A 50 -7.07 -0.08 -17.31
CA GLU A 50 -8.16 0.48 -18.11
C GLU A 50 -7.89 1.95 -18.52
N ILE A 51 -6.70 2.47 -18.21
CA ILE A 51 -6.27 3.84 -18.53
C ILE A 51 -5.33 3.80 -19.74
N ASP A 52 -5.51 4.73 -20.68
CA ASP A 52 -4.63 4.87 -21.84
C ASP A 52 -3.23 5.40 -21.46
N SER A 53 -2.23 5.14 -22.32
CA SER A 53 -0.83 5.47 -22.04
C SER A 53 -0.56 6.97 -21.87
N ASP A 54 -1.29 7.82 -22.57
CA ASP A 54 -1.10 9.27 -22.51
C ASP A 54 -1.59 9.79 -21.15
N MET A 55 -2.78 9.35 -20.73
CA MET A 55 -3.32 9.62 -19.40
C MET A 55 -2.41 9.08 -18.30
N HIS A 56 -1.80 7.90 -18.48
CA HIS A 56 -0.85 7.33 -17.52
C HIS A 56 0.35 8.26 -17.28
N ALA A 57 0.96 8.76 -18.35
CA ALA A 57 2.07 9.72 -18.27
C ALA A 57 1.66 11.04 -17.58
N GLU A 58 0.46 11.55 -17.87
CA GLU A 58 -0.08 12.74 -17.20
C GLU A 58 -0.32 12.52 -15.69
N ILE A 59 -0.74 11.31 -15.29
CA ILE A 59 -0.93 10.94 -13.87
C ILE A 59 0.42 10.93 -13.15
N LEU A 60 1.46 10.34 -13.75
CA LEU A 60 2.80 10.34 -13.16
C LEU A 60 3.35 11.76 -12.98
N GLN A 61 3.11 12.64 -13.95
CA GLN A 61 3.46 14.05 -13.82
C GLN A 61 2.69 14.72 -12.67
N LEU A 62 1.38 14.48 -12.56
CA LEU A 62 0.57 15.01 -11.45
C LEU A 62 1.09 14.52 -10.09
N MET A 63 1.39 13.23 -9.96
CA MET A 63 1.92 12.67 -8.72
C MET A 63 3.21 13.35 -8.30
N SER A 64 4.15 13.57 -9.23
CA SER A 64 5.38 14.32 -8.95
C SER A 64 5.09 15.76 -8.50
N GLN A 65 4.10 16.43 -9.11
CA GLN A 65 3.71 17.78 -8.70
C GLN A 65 3.11 17.79 -7.27
N LEU A 66 2.27 16.82 -6.95
CA LEU A 66 1.65 16.65 -5.62
C LEU A 66 2.68 16.32 -4.55
N GLU A 67 3.61 15.40 -4.84
CA GLU A 67 4.71 15.04 -3.95
C GLU A 67 5.65 16.22 -3.68
N ALA A 68 5.81 17.14 -4.63
CA ALA A 68 6.55 18.38 -4.45
C ALA A 68 5.74 19.50 -3.74
N GLY A 69 4.46 19.27 -3.44
CA GLY A 69 3.63 20.21 -2.70
C GLY A 69 3.16 21.39 -3.55
N ASN A 70 3.21 21.24 -4.88
CA ASN A 70 2.78 22.28 -5.80
C ASN A 70 1.26 22.45 -5.74
N SER A 71 0.82 23.70 -5.83
CA SER A 71 -0.59 23.98 -6.14
C SER A 71 -0.91 23.50 -7.56
N ILE A 72 -1.95 22.69 -7.71
CA ILE A 72 -2.35 22.09 -8.98
C ILE A 72 -3.48 22.94 -9.59
N PRO A 73 -3.23 23.64 -10.72
CA PRO A 73 -4.30 24.33 -11.44
C PRO A 73 -5.39 23.35 -11.86
N GLN A 74 -6.64 23.75 -11.68
CA GLN A 74 -7.82 22.95 -12.02
C GLN A 74 -8.53 23.55 -13.25
N PRO A 75 -9.07 22.71 -14.16
CA PRO A 75 -9.09 21.25 -14.13
C PRO A 75 -7.74 20.62 -14.49
N LYS A 76 -7.48 19.41 -14.00
CA LYS A 76 -6.29 18.60 -14.32
C LYS A 76 -6.71 17.22 -14.83
N LEU A 77 -6.04 16.72 -15.88
CA LEU A 77 -6.42 15.47 -16.56
C LEU A 77 -7.90 15.43 -16.99
N ARG A 78 -8.45 16.57 -17.42
CA ARG A 78 -9.88 16.76 -17.75
C ARG A 78 -10.86 16.62 -16.57
N HIS A 79 -10.36 16.43 -15.35
CA HIS A 79 -11.16 16.32 -14.13
C HIS A 79 -10.97 17.56 -13.26
N ARG A 80 -12.02 17.98 -12.58
CA ARG A 80 -11.97 19.07 -11.60
C ARG A 80 -12.04 18.49 -10.20
N LEU A 81 -10.98 18.68 -9.41
CA LEU A 81 -11.02 18.46 -7.96
C LEU A 81 -11.84 19.59 -7.31
N GLN A 82 -12.78 19.22 -6.44
CA GLN A 82 -13.62 20.17 -5.70
C GLN A 82 -13.94 19.65 -4.29
N GLU A 83 -14.51 20.52 -3.44
CA GLU A 83 -14.98 20.17 -2.09
C GLU A 83 -16.46 19.77 -2.08
N ASP A 84 -17.28 20.40 -2.91
CA ASP A 84 -18.72 20.11 -2.99
C ASP A 84 -18.98 18.71 -3.58
N THR A 85 -19.85 17.97 -2.89
CA THR A 85 -20.25 16.60 -3.25
C THR A 85 -21.64 16.53 -3.88
N VAL A 86 -22.37 17.66 -3.97
CA VAL A 86 -23.72 17.69 -4.51
C VAL A 86 -23.77 17.21 -5.96
N GLY A 87 -24.61 16.19 -6.18
CA GLY A 87 -24.79 15.57 -7.50
C GLY A 87 -23.63 14.67 -7.94
N LEU A 88 -22.72 14.31 -7.03
CA LEU A 88 -21.71 13.28 -7.24
C LEU A 88 -22.16 11.96 -6.60
N GLN A 89 -21.66 10.85 -7.15
CA GLN A 89 -21.90 9.51 -6.62
C GLN A 89 -20.81 9.18 -5.59
N ARG A 90 -21.24 8.77 -4.41
CA ARG A 90 -20.35 8.29 -3.36
C ARG A 90 -19.71 6.97 -3.80
N CYS A 91 -18.41 6.83 -3.59
CA CYS A 91 -17.61 5.66 -3.91
C CYS A 91 -16.64 5.37 -2.76
N VAL A 92 -16.57 4.11 -2.30
CA VAL A 92 -15.76 3.74 -1.13
C VAL A 92 -14.89 2.52 -1.41
N HIS A 93 -13.59 2.65 -1.16
CA HIS A 93 -12.62 1.54 -1.25
C HIS A 93 -12.07 1.21 0.14
N ARG A 94 -11.83 -0.07 0.42
CA ARG A 94 -11.37 -0.54 1.74
C ARG A 94 -10.31 -1.62 1.67
N VAL A 95 -9.54 -1.71 2.76
CA VAL A 95 -8.80 -2.92 3.12
C VAL A 95 -9.42 -3.50 4.37
N ILE A 96 -9.80 -4.76 4.31
CA ILE A 96 -10.34 -5.53 5.44
C ILE A 96 -9.31 -6.58 5.85
N GLY A 97 -9.08 -6.70 7.16
CA GLY A 97 -8.30 -7.77 7.74
C GLY A 97 -9.17 -8.94 8.23
N GLU A 98 -8.82 -10.15 7.81
CA GLU A 98 -9.41 -11.42 8.23
C GLU A 98 -8.32 -12.36 8.79
N GLY A 99 -8.16 -12.37 10.11
CA GLY A 99 -7.05 -13.08 10.74
C GLY A 99 -5.71 -12.46 10.35
N GLU A 100 -4.87 -13.19 9.61
CA GLU A 100 -3.61 -12.69 9.04
C GLU A 100 -3.70 -12.42 7.52
N HIS A 101 -4.91 -12.46 6.93
CA HIS A 101 -5.14 -12.16 5.52
C HIS A 101 -5.73 -10.78 5.31
N LEU A 102 -5.37 -10.14 4.20
CA LEU A 102 -5.94 -8.88 3.75
C LEU A 102 -6.85 -9.14 2.55
N GLU A 103 -8.00 -8.49 2.54
CA GLU A 103 -8.94 -8.45 1.43
C GLU A 103 -9.08 -6.99 0.98
N PHE A 104 -9.03 -6.77 -0.34
CA PHE A 104 -9.35 -5.48 -0.94
C PHE A 104 -10.82 -5.45 -1.35
N GLN A 105 -11.54 -4.42 -0.94
CA GLN A 105 -12.92 -4.19 -1.37
C GLN A 105 -12.96 -2.91 -2.21
N PHE A 106 -13.22 -3.05 -3.51
CA PHE A 106 -13.33 -1.94 -4.44
C PHE A 106 -14.78 -1.68 -4.83
N ASP A 107 -15.17 -0.40 -4.85
CA ASP A 107 -16.43 0.04 -5.43
C ASP A 107 -16.22 0.36 -6.91
N GLU A 108 -16.59 -0.62 -7.75
CA GLU A 108 -16.35 -0.59 -9.20
C GLU A 108 -17.55 -0.03 -9.97
N ASP A 109 -18.70 0.12 -9.32
CA ASP A 109 -19.96 0.53 -9.96
C ASP A 109 -20.01 2.04 -10.24
N GLN A 110 -19.11 2.81 -9.61
CA GLN A 110 -19.09 4.27 -9.67
C GLN A 110 -17.85 4.81 -10.37
N GLY A 111 -18.04 5.90 -11.12
CA GLY A 111 -16.95 6.63 -11.76
C GLY A 111 -16.25 5.88 -12.89
N THR A 112 -15.12 6.43 -13.33
CA THR A 112 -14.26 5.89 -14.38
C THR A 112 -12.92 5.49 -13.78
N PRO A 113 -12.16 4.57 -14.41
CA PRO A 113 -10.84 4.16 -13.94
C PRO A 113 -9.91 5.35 -13.67
N ALA A 114 -9.90 6.36 -14.57
CA ALA A 114 -9.13 7.58 -14.38
C ALA A 114 -9.52 8.35 -13.10
N GLN A 115 -10.81 8.42 -12.76
CA GLN A 115 -11.26 9.10 -11.54
C GLN A 115 -10.77 8.39 -10.28
N HIS A 116 -10.80 7.05 -10.25
CA HIS A 116 -10.30 6.27 -9.11
C HIS A 116 -8.82 6.51 -8.86
N VAL A 117 -8.01 6.44 -9.92
CA VAL A 117 -6.56 6.66 -9.84
C VAL A 117 -6.23 8.11 -9.47
N LEU A 118 -6.95 9.09 -10.03
CA LEU A 118 -6.78 10.49 -9.65
C LEU A 118 -7.12 10.73 -8.18
N CYS A 119 -8.20 10.14 -7.68
CA CYS A 119 -8.55 10.25 -6.27
C CYS A 119 -7.51 9.58 -5.37
N ALA A 120 -6.93 8.44 -5.79
CA ALA A 120 -5.83 7.81 -5.05
C ALA A 120 -4.61 8.73 -4.96
N ALA A 121 -4.22 9.39 -6.06
CA ALA A 121 -3.13 10.37 -6.06
C ALA A 121 -3.43 11.60 -5.17
N TYR A 122 -4.64 12.15 -5.24
CA TYR A 122 -5.03 13.27 -4.38
C TYR A 122 -5.13 12.88 -2.90
N ALA A 123 -5.59 11.67 -2.59
CA ALA A 123 -5.62 11.15 -1.21
C ALA A 123 -4.21 10.90 -0.68
N ALA A 124 -3.29 10.39 -1.51
CA ALA A 124 -1.87 10.24 -1.17
C ALA A 124 -1.21 11.58 -0.83
N ALA A 125 -1.65 12.69 -1.41
CA ALA A 125 -1.14 14.03 -1.09
C ALA A 125 -1.74 14.64 0.20
N ARG A 126 -2.71 13.97 0.84
CA ARG A 126 -3.40 14.45 2.06
C ARG A 126 -2.91 13.75 3.34
N VAL A 127 -2.02 12.78 3.24
CA VAL A 127 -1.38 12.14 4.40
C VAL A 127 -0.31 13.08 5.00
N PRO A 128 0.23 12.81 6.21
CA PRO A 128 1.32 13.61 6.77
C PRO A 128 2.49 13.74 5.78
N TRP A 129 3.03 14.95 5.67
CA TRP A 129 3.97 15.32 4.61
C TRP A 129 5.23 14.45 4.56
N ASP A 130 5.74 14.06 5.72
CA ASP A 130 6.92 13.22 5.91
C ASP A 130 6.77 11.82 5.31
N VAL A 131 5.54 11.31 5.19
CA VAL A 131 5.25 10.00 4.59
C VAL A 131 4.70 10.07 3.16
N VAL A 132 4.42 11.27 2.63
CA VAL A 132 3.91 11.45 1.25
C VAL A 132 4.81 10.75 0.20
N PRO A 133 6.15 10.89 0.20
CA PRO A 133 6.99 10.22 -0.80
C PRO A 133 6.86 8.69 -0.77
N ALA A 134 6.77 8.10 0.42
CA ALA A 134 6.62 6.66 0.58
C ALA A 134 5.24 6.18 0.09
N VAL A 135 4.17 6.90 0.42
CA VAL A 135 2.81 6.59 -0.05
C VAL A 135 2.67 6.79 -1.56
N MET A 136 3.20 7.89 -2.11
CA MET A 136 3.25 8.16 -3.55
C MET A 136 4.04 7.08 -4.31
N SER A 137 5.16 6.62 -3.75
CA SER A 137 5.91 5.49 -4.30
C SER A 137 5.06 4.22 -4.38
N THR A 138 4.24 3.94 -3.37
CA THR A 138 3.31 2.80 -3.38
C THR A 138 2.18 2.97 -4.41
N VAL A 139 1.64 4.18 -4.57
CA VAL A 139 0.68 4.47 -5.66
C VAL A 139 1.34 4.26 -7.03
N HIS A 140 2.58 4.71 -7.19
CA HIS A 140 3.34 4.55 -8.44
C HIS A 140 3.60 3.07 -8.74
N LYS A 141 3.97 2.26 -7.74
CA LYS A 141 4.03 0.80 -7.90
C LYS A 141 2.70 0.26 -8.42
N GLY A 142 1.58 0.65 -7.79
CA GLY A 142 0.25 0.26 -8.24
C GLY A 142 0.02 0.53 -9.73
N LEU A 143 0.37 1.72 -10.21
CA LEU A 143 0.28 2.07 -11.64
C LEU A 143 1.12 1.19 -12.57
N MET A 144 2.19 0.58 -12.05
CA MET A 144 3.10 -0.30 -12.80
C MET A 144 2.75 -1.77 -12.68
N TRP A 145 1.76 -2.14 -11.85
CA TRP A 145 1.37 -3.52 -11.62
C TRP A 145 0.82 -4.16 -12.90
N GLN A 146 1.31 -5.36 -13.23
CA GLN A 146 0.97 -6.07 -14.47
C GLN A 146 -0.04 -7.22 -14.26
N GLY A 147 -0.64 -7.30 -13.07
CA GLY A 147 -1.55 -8.39 -12.70
C GLY A 147 -0.88 -9.53 -11.95
N GLY A 148 -1.71 -10.43 -11.43
CA GLY A 148 -1.31 -11.52 -10.53
C GLY A 148 -2.38 -11.75 -9.46
N SER A 149 -2.06 -12.56 -8.45
CA SER A 149 -2.96 -12.75 -7.30
C SER A 149 -2.94 -11.54 -6.36
N GLU A 150 -3.96 -11.41 -5.52
CA GLU A 150 -4.01 -10.36 -4.48
C GLU A 150 -2.82 -10.46 -3.52
N SER A 151 -2.39 -11.66 -3.16
CA SER A 151 -1.19 -11.88 -2.35
C SER A 151 0.07 -11.35 -3.04
N ALA A 152 0.19 -11.53 -4.37
CA ALA A 152 1.32 -11.02 -5.13
C ALA A 152 1.29 -9.49 -5.23
N LEU A 153 0.10 -8.90 -5.41
CA LEU A 153 -0.08 -7.44 -5.36
C LEU A 153 0.33 -6.88 -3.99
N LEU A 154 -0.11 -7.50 -2.91
CA LEU A 154 0.22 -7.08 -1.55
C LEU A 154 1.73 -7.13 -1.28
N ALA A 155 2.39 -8.22 -1.68
CA ALA A 155 3.85 -8.35 -1.61
C ALA A 155 4.54 -7.22 -2.39
N TYR A 156 4.09 -7.00 -3.62
CA TYR A 156 4.65 -5.96 -4.50
C TYR A 156 4.50 -4.54 -3.92
N LEU A 157 3.31 -4.17 -3.44
CA LEU A 157 3.03 -2.85 -2.87
C LEU A 157 3.79 -2.62 -1.56
N SER A 158 3.85 -3.62 -0.67
CA SER A 158 4.62 -3.55 0.57
C SER A 158 6.14 -3.59 0.36
N GLY A 159 6.60 -3.85 -0.87
CA GLY A 159 8.03 -4.01 -1.18
C GLY A 159 8.63 -5.27 -0.56
N ARG A 160 7.80 -6.29 -0.34
CA ARG A 160 8.15 -7.57 0.27
C ARG A 160 8.14 -8.68 -0.77
N SER A 161 8.81 -9.77 -0.46
CA SER A 161 8.72 -11.01 -1.21
C SER A 161 7.95 -12.04 -0.38
N GLY A 162 7.14 -12.88 -1.02
CA GLY A 162 6.37 -13.93 -0.36
C GLY A 162 5.07 -13.46 0.29
N VAL A 163 4.52 -14.30 1.17
CA VAL A 163 3.26 -14.03 1.88
C VAL A 163 3.46 -12.89 2.88
N VAL A 164 2.58 -11.89 2.84
CA VAL A 164 2.62 -10.74 3.73
C VAL A 164 1.57 -10.91 4.82
N ALA A 165 2.02 -10.97 6.07
CA ALA A 165 1.16 -11.03 7.24
C ALA A 165 0.61 -9.62 7.60
N ILE A 166 -0.63 -9.50 8.08
CA ILE A 166 -1.21 -8.21 8.52
C ILE A 166 -0.30 -7.56 9.57
N SER A 167 0.12 -8.35 10.55
CA SER A 167 1.00 -7.91 11.64
C SER A 167 2.30 -7.30 11.13
N SER A 168 2.86 -7.84 10.04
CA SER A 168 4.06 -7.30 9.43
C SER A 168 3.85 -5.93 8.79
N VAL A 169 2.63 -5.58 8.37
CA VAL A 169 2.32 -4.26 7.80
C VAL A 169 1.98 -3.25 8.89
N GLY A 170 1.13 -3.65 9.86
CA GLY A 170 0.64 -2.76 10.91
C GLY A 170 1.69 -2.42 11.97
N ASP A 171 2.52 -3.39 12.36
CA ASP A 171 3.66 -3.19 13.26
C ASP A 171 4.86 -4.05 12.79
N PRO A 172 5.56 -3.60 11.73
CA PRO A 172 6.69 -4.31 11.13
C PRO A 172 7.81 -4.60 12.13
N VAL A 173 8.09 -3.68 13.05
CA VAL A 173 9.20 -3.81 14.02
C VAL A 173 8.84 -4.88 15.05
N SER A 174 7.67 -4.81 15.68
CA SER A 174 7.26 -5.84 16.65
C SER A 174 7.06 -7.21 16.00
N TRP A 175 6.64 -7.25 14.73
CA TRP A 175 6.61 -8.48 13.94
C TRP A 175 8.03 -9.04 13.73
N ALA A 176 8.98 -8.22 13.29
CA ALA A 176 10.35 -8.64 13.02
C ALA A 176 11.07 -9.11 14.29
N LEU A 177 10.85 -8.43 15.43
CA LEU A 177 11.34 -8.85 16.73
C LEU A 177 10.76 -10.22 17.14
N ALA A 178 9.48 -10.48 16.86
CA ALA A 178 8.87 -11.80 17.09
C ALA A 178 9.51 -12.88 16.23
N MET A 179 9.65 -12.59 14.92
CA MET A 179 10.16 -13.53 13.93
C MET A 179 11.58 -13.99 14.26
N LEU A 180 12.40 -13.09 14.81
CA LEU A 180 13.77 -13.36 15.25
C LEU A 180 13.92 -13.73 16.73
N ASP A 181 12.83 -13.85 17.49
CA ASP A 181 12.87 -14.20 18.93
C ASP A 181 13.59 -13.20 19.83
N LEU A 182 13.46 -11.92 19.50
CA LEU A 182 14.16 -10.82 20.16
C LEU A 182 13.27 -9.97 21.07
N ARG A 183 12.00 -10.34 21.25
CA ARG A 183 11.06 -9.59 22.11
C ARG A 183 11.51 -9.51 23.56
N ASP A 184 12.15 -10.56 24.07
CA ASP A 184 12.58 -10.68 25.47
C ASP A 184 14.05 -10.32 25.69
N SER A 185 14.71 -9.65 24.72
CA SER A 185 16.09 -9.24 24.91
C SER A 185 16.20 -8.27 26.10
N GLN A 186 17.08 -8.54 27.06
CA GLN A 186 17.27 -7.71 28.27
C GLN A 186 17.69 -6.25 27.97
N SER A 187 18.10 -5.96 26.73
CA SER A 187 18.41 -4.63 26.25
C SER A 187 17.17 -3.96 25.64
N ALA A 188 16.98 -2.66 25.89
CA ALA A 188 15.83 -1.88 25.38
C ALA A 188 15.71 -1.89 23.84
N SER A 189 16.77 -2.22 23.12
CA SER A 189 16.74 -2.58 21.69
C SER A 189 17.87 -3.57 21.36
N PRO A 190 17.64 -4.59 20.52
CA PRO A 190 18.68 -5.53 20.12
C PRO A 190 19.75 -4.84 19.27
N SER A 191 21.02 -5.17 19.52
CA SER A 191 22.10 -4.63 18.69
C SER A 191 22.12 -5.28 17.31
N ARG A 192 22.80 -4.66 16.34
CA ARG A 192 23.06 -5.27 15.02
C ARG A 192 23.65 -6.68 15.13
N LYS A 193 24.50 -6.92 16.13
CA LYS A 193 25.12 -8.23 16.39
C LYS A 193 24.10 -9.26 16.87
N ASP A 194 23.15 -8.84 17.70
CA ASP A 194 22.08 -9.71 18.20
C ASP A 194 21.12 -10.11 17.08
N VAL A 195 20.71 -9.15 16.24
CA VAL A 195 19.86 -9.41 15.07
C VAL A 195 20.53 -10.38 14.10
N GLN A 196 21.81 -10.17 13.75
CA GLN A 196 22.52 -11.08 12.83
C GLN A 196 22.71 -12.47 13.43
N ARG A 197 22.97 -12.57 14.75
CA ARG A 197 23.08 -13.86 15.45
C ARG A 197 21.75 -14.61 15.40
N ALA A 198 20.65 -13.94 15.78
CA ALA A 198 19.32 -14.53 15.79
C ALA A 198 18.90 -14.98 14.38
N PHE A 199 19.10 -14.13 13.37
CA PHE A 199 18.85 -14.47 11.97
C PHE A 199 19.60 -15.74 11.55
N ARG A 200 20.91 -15.84 11.81
CA ARG A 200 21.70 -17.03 11.44
C ARG A 200 21.22 -18.30 12.13
N THR A 201 20.84 -18.20 13.41
CA THR A 201 20.32 -19.34 14.17
C THR A 201 19.00 -19.84 13.59
N ARG A 202 18.05 -18.93 13.34
CA ARG A 202 16.74 -19.27 12.78
C ARG A 202 16.83 -19.75 11.32
N LEU A 203 17.72 -19.16 10.52
CA LEU A 203 17.96 -19.56 9.14
C LEU A 203 18.47 -21.01 9.04
N ARG A 204 19.40 -21.39 9.93
CA ARG A 204 19.88 -22.78 10.00
C ARG A 204 18.77 -23.76 10.38
N ALA A 205 17.91 -23.39 11.33
CA ALA A 205 16.79 -24.23 11.75
C ALA A 205 15.72 -24.41 10.67
N ALA A 206 15.55 -23.42 9.78
CA ALA A 206 14.59 -23.46 8.68
C ALA A 206 15.09 -24.21 7.44
N HIS A 207 16.39 -24.55 7.37
CA HIS A 207 16.97 -25.15 6.17
C HIS A 207 16.54 -26.62 6.01
N PRO A 208 16.16 -27.07 4.78
CA PRO A 208 15.72 -28.45 4.52
C PRO A 208 16.72 -29.52 4.96
N ASP A 209 18.03 -29.28 4.78
CA ASP A 209 19.13 -30.16 5.21
C ASP A 209 19.17 -30.46 6.73
N HIS A 210 18.36 -29.76 7.53
CA HIS A 210 18.23 -29.96 8.98
C HIS A 210 16.85 -30.46 9.43
N GLY A 211 16.05 -31.00 8.49
CA GLY A 211 14.82 -31.76 8.82
C GLY A 211 13.50 -30.97 8.75
N ALA A 212 13.47 -29.82 8.07
CA ALA A 212 12.24 -29.08 7.79
C ALA A 212 11.52 -29.62 6.55
N ALA A 213 10.19 -29.60 6.53
CA ALA A 213 9.40 -29.97 5.35
C ALA A 213 9.61 -28.95 4.23
N ASP A 214 10.03 -29.43 3.04
CA ASP A 214 10.55 -28.63 1.91
C ASP A 214 9.68 -27.41 1.55
N ASP A 215 8.36 -27.58 1.46
CA ASP A 215 7.44 -26.52 1.03
C ASP A 215 7.35 -25.34 2.01
N SER A 216 7.63 -25.56 3.30
CA SER A 216 7.56 -24.53 4.34
C SER A 216 8.89 -23.78 4.55
N ALA A 217 10.00 -24.38 4.13
CA ALA A 217 11.34 -23.85 4.35
C ALA A 217 11.55 -22.54 3.58
N ALA A 218 11.16 -22.50 2.30
CA ALA A 218 11.33 -21.31 1.46
C ALA A 218 10.54 -20.09 1.98
N ALA A 219 9.28 -20.30 2.38
CA ALA A 219 8.45 -19.25 2.97
C ALA A 219 9.08 -18.72 4.27
N ARG A 220 9.53 -19.61 5.15
CA ARG A 220 10.19 -19.23 6.40
C ARG A 220 11.49 -18.46 6.19
N ILE A 221 12.32 -18.88 5.23
CA ILE A 221 13.57 -18.16 4.88
C ILE A 221 13.27 -16.73 4.40
N THR A 222 12.19 -16.58 3.62
CA THR A 222 11.73 -15.28 3.13
C THR A 222 11.30 -14.37 4.28
N GLU A 223 10.48 -14.87 5.21
CA GLU A 223 10.07 -14.14 6.41
C GLU A 223 11.26 -13.70 7.28
N LEU A 224 12.24 -14.60 7.50
CA LEU A 224 13.44 -14.30 8.28
C LEU A 224 14.30 -13.22 7.62
N THR A 225 14.41 -13.25 6.30
CA THR A 225 15.16 -12.27 5.52
C THR A 225 14.49 -10.89 5.61
N GLU A 226 13.17 -10.85 5.54
CA GLU A 226 12.38 -9.63 5.68
C GLU A 226 12.46 -9.05 7.10
N ALA A 227 12.36 -9.88 8.14
CA ALA A 227 12.53 -9.44 9.52
C ALA A 227 13.91 -8.81 9.76
N ARG A 228 14.97 -9.42 9.20
CA ARG A 228 16.31 -8.84 9.23
C ARG A 228 16.38 -7.51 8.48
N ARG A 229 15.72 -7.39 7.33
CA ARG A 229 15.68 -6.15 6.54
C ARG A 229 15.02 -5.02 7.33
N ILE A 230 13.89 -5.29 7.97
CA ILE A 230 13.15 -4.30 8.78
C ILE A 230 14.01 -3.77 9.94
N LEU A 231 14.74 -4.64 10.64
CA LEU A 231 15.49 -4.23 11.84
C LEU A 231 16.86 -3.60 11.55
N LEU A 232 17.42 -3.78 10.35
CA LEU A 232 18.79 -3.35 10.01
C LEU A 232 18.90 -2.45 8.78
N GLY A 233 17.80 -2.29 8.04
CA GLY A 233 17.70 -1.50 6.82
C GLY A 233 17.43 -0.04 7.08
#